data_AF-A0A9W6UL70-F1
#
_entry.id   AF-A0A9W6UL70-F1
#
_cell.length_a   1.000
_cell.length_b   1.000
_cell.length_c   1.000
_cell.angle_alpha   90.00
_cell.angle_beta   90.00
_cell.angle_gamma   90.00
#
_symmetry.space_group_name_H-M   'P 1'
#
loop_
_entity.id
_entity.type
_entity.pdbx_description
1 polymer ?
#
loop_
_entity_poly.entity_id
_entity_poly.type
_entity_poly.pdbx_seq_one_letter_code
_entity_poly.pdbx_strand_id
1 'polypeptide(L)'
;MSGGAEKKSYKGQSITVTFEAGHCRHAAECVRGLPEVFDAARRPWIRPDGAPADRVAEVVRRCPSGALRYRLTDGGTEPRTSSNRSHAAAPDS
;
A
#
# COMPACT_ATOMS: atom_id res chain seq x y z
N MET A 1 -14.66 -15.60 13.55
CA MET A 1 -14.75 -14.61 12.47
C MET A 1 -13.34 -14.34 11.98
N SER A 2 -12.94 -14.97 10.87
CA SER A 2 -11.59 -14.85 10.30
C SER A 2 -11.36 -13.41 9.83
N GLY A 3 -10.82 -12.57 10.71
CA GLY A 3 -10.37 -11.21 10.40
C GLY A 3 -9.15 -11.28 9.51
N GLY A 4 -9.36 -11.62 8.23
CA GLY A 4 -8.31 -11.62 7.23
C GLY A 4 -7.76 -10.21 7.12
N ALA A 5 -6.46 -10.06 7.41
CA ALA A 5 -5.70 -8.85 7.12
C ALA A 5 -5.66 -8.64 5.60
N GLU A 6 -6.75 -8.12 5.03
CA GLU A 6 -6.87 -7.89 3.60
C GLU A 6 -6.05 -6.67 3.22
N LYS A 7 -4.90 -6.98 2.61
CA LYS A 7 -3.98 -6.01 2.04
C LYS A 7 -4.37 -5.72 0.60
N LYS A 8 -4.67 -4.47 0.28
CA LYS A 8 -5.03 -4.00 -1.06
C LYS A 8 -4.00 -3.03 -1.58
N SER A 9 -3.44 -3.32 -2.76
CA SER A 9 -2.43 -2.48 -3.41
C SER A 9 -3.02 -1.70 -4.57
N TYR A 10 -2.78 -0.40 -4.57
CA TYR A 10 -3.23 0.57 -5.57
C TYR A 10 -1.99 1.10 -6.28
N LYS A 11 -1.83 0.69 -7.54
CA LYS A 11 -0.69 1.10 -8.36
C LYS A 11 -1.03 2.43 -9.05
N GLY A 12 -0.16 3.41 -8.88
CA GLY A 12 -0.13 4.63 -9.68
C GLY A 12 1.11 4.67 -10.55
N GLN A 13 1.22 5.72 -11.35
CA GLN A 13 2.31 5.99 -12.28
C GLN A 13 3.62 6.25 -11.53
N SER A 14 3.60 7.10 -10.50
CA SER A 14 4.79 7.48 -9.74
C SER A 14 4.87 6.84 -8.35
N ILE A 15 3.76 6.31 -7.83
CA ILE A 15 3.68 5.75 -6.47
C ILE A 15 2.64 4.63 -6.41
N THR A 16 2.97 3.56 -5.71
CA THR A 16 2.04 2.48 -5.35
C THR A 16 1.72 2.59 -3.88
N VAL A 17 0.43 2.70 -3.54
CA VAL A 17 -0.06 2.75 -2.16
C VAL A 17 -0.65 1.41 -1.79
N THR A 18 -0.29 0.89 -0.63
CA THR A 18 -0.85 -0.34 -0.08
C THR A 18 -1.59 -0.05 1.21
N PHE A 19 -2.78 -0.62 1.33
CA PHE A 19 -3.66 -0.47 2.47
C PHE A 19 -3.91 -1.81 3.14
N GLU A 20 -3.74 -1.86 4.47
CA GLU A 20 -3.97 -3.04 5.29
C GLU A 20 -5.18 -2.78 6.21
N ALA A 21 -6.35 -3.31 5.82
CA ALA A 21 -7.61 -3.03 6.51
C ALA A 21 -7.58 -3.45 7.98
N GLY A 22 -6.92 -4.57 8.29
CA GLY A 22 -6.79 -5.09 9.66
C GLY A 22 -5.99 -4.17 10.61
N HIS A 23 -5.15 -3.27 10.09
CA HIS A 23 -4.36 -2.34 10.89
C HIS A 23 -4.97 -0.92 10.89
N CYS A 24 -6.03 -0.67 10.12
CA CYS A 24 -6.65 0.63 10.04
C CYS A 24 -7.52 0.91 11.27
N ARG A 25 -7.13 1.91 12.07
CA ARG A 25 -7.92 2.39 13.22
C ARG A 25 -8.97 3.44 12.85
N HIS A 26 -9.23 3.67 11.56
CA HIS A 26 -10.18 4.67 11.04
C HIS A 26 -9.95 6.11 11.55
N ALA A 27 -8.69 6.53 11.68
CA ALA A 27 -8.32 7.87 12.16
C ALA A 27 -8.69 9.02 11.18
N ALA A 28 -9.12 8.71 9.97
CA ALA A 28 -9.49 9.65 8.91
C ALA A 28 -8.39 10.66 8.45
N GLU A 29 -7.15 10.54 8.95
CA GLU A 29 -6.03 11.42 8.54
C GLU A 29 -5.76 11.36 7.03
N CYS A 30 -5.88 10.19 6.40
CA CYS A 30 -5.64 10.05 4.97
C CYS A 30 -6.70 10.77 4.11
N VAL A 31 -7.98 10.57 4.43
CA VAL A 31 -9.10 11.19 3.70
C VAL A 31 -9.20 12.69 3.98
N ARG A 32 -8.82 13.16 5.17
CA ARG A 32 -8.78 14.59 5.51
C ARG A 32 -7.56 15.30 4.93
N GLY A 33 -6.41 14.62 4.89
CA GLY A 33 -5.16 15.19 4.40
C GLY A 33 -5.09 15.28 2.88
N LEU A 34 -5.69 14.33 2.16
CA LEU A 34 -5.62 14.29 0.69
C LEU A 34 -6.87 13.60 0.08
N PRO A 35 -8.05 14.26 0.11
CA PRO A 35 -9.31 13.68 -0.37
C PRO A 35 -9.32 13.39 -1.88
N GLU A 36 -8.48 14.07 -2.66
CA GLU A 36 -8.31 13.80 -4.10
C GLU A 36 -7.74 12.39 -4.37
N VAL A 37 -6.97 11.84 -3.42
CA VAL A 37 -6.34 10.52 -3.48
C VAL A 37 -7.09 9.49 -2.64
N PHE A 38 -7.48 9.82 -1.41
CA PHE A 38 -8.15 8.93 -0.47
C PHE A 38 -9.62 9.32 -0.31
N ASP A 39 -10.52 8.52 -0.87
CA ASP A 39 -11.96 8.77 -0.80
C ASP A 39 -12.71 7.44 -0.66
N ALA A 40 -13.30 7.21 0.51
CA ALA A 40 -14.02 5.98 0.81
C ALA A 40 -15.34 5.80 0.05
N ALA A 41 -15.90 6.87 -0.54
CA ALA A 41 -17.16 6.83 -1.28
C ALA A 41 -16.98 6.40 -2.74
N ARG A 42 -15.76 6.54 -3.30
CA ARG A 42 -15.44 6.18 -4.68
C ARG A 42 -14.83 4.77 -4.79
N ARG A 43 -14.89 4.21 -6.01
CA ARG A 43 -14.19 2.96 -6.37
C ARG A 43 -13.35 3.17 -7.63
N PRO A 44 -12.02 2.94 -7.59
CA PRO A 44 -11.20 2.60 -6.42
C PRO A 44 -11.08 3.76 -5.43
N TRP A 45 -11.09 3.43 -4.13
CA TRP A 45 -11.09 4.41 -3.04
C TRP A 45 -9.73 5.07 -2.78
N ILE A 46 -8.63 4.46 -3.26
CA ILE A 46 -7.30 5.07 -3.30
C ILE A 46 -6.91 5.27 -4.77
N ARG A 47 -6.60 6.51 -5.13
CA ARG A 47 -6.08 6.91 -6.44
C ARG A 47 -4.72 7.59 -6.28
N PRO A 48 -3.61 6.84 -6.25
CA PRO A 48 -2.28 7.41 -6.10
C PRO A 48 -1.93 8.47 -7.16
N ASP A 49 -2.54 8.41 -8.34
CA ASP A 49 -2.37 9.39 -9.43
C ASP A 49 -3.14 10.69 -9.24
N GLY A 50 -3.95 10.81 -8.18
CA GLY A 50 -4.74 12.00 -7.91
C GLY A 50 -3.90 13.21 -7.47
N ALA A 51 -2.68 12.97 -6.99
CA ALA A 51 -1.76 13.99 -6.48
C ALA A 51 -0.30 13.60 -6.76
N PRO A 52 0.66 14.53 -6.62
CA PRO A 52 2.09 14.21 -6.70
C PRO A 52 2.49 13.15 -5.66
N ALA A 53 3.37 12.22 -6.05
CA ALA A 53 3.82 11.12 -5.19
C ALA A 53 4.34 11.57 -3.82
N ASP A 54 5.00 12.74 -3.76
CA ASP A 54 5.52 13.32 -2.52
C ASP A 54 4.40 13.68 -1.53
N ARG A 55 3.30 14.27 -2.02
CA ARG A 55 2.12 14.62 -1.22
C ARG A 55 1.41 13.37 -0.71
N VAL A 56 1.29 12.36 -1.56
CA VAL A 56 0.74 11.05 -1.18
C VAL A 56 1.61 10.42 -0.08
N ALA A 57 2.93 10.42 -0.25
CA ALA A 57 3.86 9.89 0.74
C ALA A 57 3.80 10.64 2.08
N GLU A 58 3.69 11.97 2.07
CA GLU A 58 3.48 12.77 3.28
C GLU A 58 2.23 12.35 4.05
N VAL A 59 1.09 12.22 3.36
CA VAL A 59 -0.20 11.86 3.99
C VAL A 59 -0.18 10.41 4.48
N VAL A 60 0.45 9.50 3.74
CA VAL A 60 0.63 8.11 4.19
C VAL A 60 1.48 8.05 5.47
N ARG A 61 2.53 8.87 5.58
CA ARG A 61 3.39 8.95 6.79
C ARG A 61 2.65 9.50 8.02
N ARG A 62 1.58 10.28 7.84
CA ARG A 62 0.74 10.75 8.94
C ARG A 62 -0.16 9.67 9.54
N CYS A 63 -0.27 8.51 8.90
CA CYS A 63 -1.10 7.42 9.41
C CYS A 63 -0.53 6.87 10.74
N PRO A 64 -1.20 7.11 11.89
CA PRO A 64 -0.64 6.75 13.20
C PRO A 64 -0.65 5.23 13.44
N SER A 65 -1.45 4.47 12.70
CA SER A 65 -1.54 3.02 12.83
C SER A 65 -0.66 2.26 11.84
N GLY A 66 0.00 2.95 10.90
CA GLY A 66 0.82 2.29 9.87
C GLY A 66 0.02 1.43 8.87
N ALA A 67 -1.31 1.59 8.82
CA ALA A 67 -2.18 0.83 7.92
C ALA A 67 -1.96 1.15 6.43
N LEU A 68 -1.41 2.33 6.15
CA LEU A 68 -1.06 2.77 4.80
C LEU A 68 0.45 2.68 4.63
N ARG A 69 0.88 2.12 3.50
CA ARG A 69 2.27 2.02 3.08
C ARG A 69 2.38 2.51 1.65
N TYR A 70 3.54 3.02 1.25
CA TYR A 70 3.78 3.43 -0.13
C TYR A 70 5.11 2.91 -0.66
N ARG A 71 5.22 2.87 -1.97
CA ARG A 71 6.43 2.58 -2.72
C ARG A 71 6.49 3.54 -3.90
N LEU A 72 7.57 4.32 -4.00
CA LEU A 72 7.82 5.16 -5.17
C LEU A 72 8.24 4.27 -6.35
N THR A 73 7.78 4.63 -7.54
CA THR A 73 8.09 3.93 -8.80
C THR A 73 9.39 4.45 -9.43
N ASP A 74 9.97 5.53 -8.89
CA ASP A 74 11.24 6.10 -9.35
C ASP A 74 12.39 5.08 -9.15
N GLY A 75 12.71 4.32 -10.20
CA GLY A 75 14.00 3.67 -10.37
C GLY A 75 14.25 2.29 -9.75
N GLY A 76 13.25 1.42 -9.55
CA GLY A 76 13.57 0.04 -9.21
C GLY A 76 12.41 -0.93 -9.14
N THR A 77 12.31 -1.81 -10.14
CA THR A 77 11.78 -3.15 -9.96
C THR A 77 12.38 -3.72 -8.69
N GLU A 78 11.59 -3.75 -7.61
CA GLU A 78 11.88 -4.70 -6.57
C GLU A 78 11.09 -5.94 -6.91
N PRO A 79 11.78 -7.10 -6.99
CA PRO A 79 11.16 -8.34 -7.38
C PRO A 79 9.97 -8.57 -6.46
N ARG A 80 8.90 -9.08 -7.08
CA ARG A 80 7.82 -9.78 -6.39
C ARG A 80 8.42 -10.46 -5.16
N THR A 81 8.02 -10.05 -3.97
CA THR A 81 8.13 -10.95 -2.82
C THR A 81 7.16 -12.09 -3.12
N SER A 82 7.63 -13.01 -3.95
CA SER A 82 7.04 -14.31 -4.10
C SER A 82 7.31 -14.96 -2.77
N SER A 83 6.34 -14.82 -1.89
CA SER A 83 6.20 -15.72 -0.76
C SER A 83 6.40 -17.14 -1.29
N ASN A 84 7.33 -17.84 -0.65
CA ASN A 84 7.55 -19.28 -0.70
C ASN A 84 8.08 -19.92 -2.00
N ARG A 85 9.38 -20.26 -1.99
CA ARG A 85 9.88 -21.47 -2.66
C ARG A 85 11.07 -22.06 -1.90
N SER A 86 10.86 -22.46 -0.65
CA SER A 86 11.69 -23.52 -0.06
C SER A 86 11.26 -24.81 -0.75
N HIS A 87 12.08 -25.32 -1.67
CA HIS A 87 12.29 -26.74 -2.04
C HIS A 87 13.11 -26.80 -3.35
N ALA A 88 14.43 -26.87 -3.20
CA ALA A 88 15.38 -27.44 -4.18
C ALA A 88 16.60 -27.86 -3.36
N ALA A 89 16.64 -29.13 -2.92
CA ALA A 89 17.42 -30.18 -3.56
C ALA A 89 18.94 -29.93 -3.41
N ALA A 90 19.52 -30.51 -2.37
CA ALA A 90 20.96 -30.75 -2.32
C ALA A 90 21.23 -32.11 -2.99
N PRO A 91 22.07 -32.20 -4.04
CA PRO A 91 22.73 -33.43 -4.39
C PRO A 91 24.01 -33.52 -3.56
N ASP A 92 24.15 -34.57 -2.75
CA ASP A 92 25.47 -34.98 -2.29
C ASP A 92 25.60 -36.50 -2.43
N SER A 93 26.75 -36.88 -2.97
CA SER A 93 27.11 -38.21 -3.48
C SER A 93 27.39 -39.23 -2.37
#